data_AF-A0A8S1K226-F1
#
_entry.id   AF-A0A8S1K226-F1
#
_cell.length_a   1.000
_cell.length_b   1.000
_cell.length_c   1.000
_cell.angle_alpha   90.00
_cell.angle_beta   90.00
_cell.angle_gamma   90.00
#
_symmetry.space_group_name_H-M   'P 1'
#
loop_
_entity.id
_entity.type
_entity.pdbx_description
1 polymer ?
#
loop_
_entity_poly.entity_id
_entity_poly.type
_entity_poly.pdbx_seq_one_letter_code
_entity_poly.pdbx_strand_id
1 'polypeptide(L)'
;MNTKNQRIPKFVSKLIEILDNQSYTEIISFDEKGDGIIIHQQELFENKILLNYFKHNHIDSFTRQMNNYGFKRVKNQQGKYEFKNPFFQKNNKNMIHLVMKKKQEKIQIISQFLALKSELNQFSQELDQFNFFASSYQQSQSILTESQNKAKLEMISISQKNLEMEQMLSYLIYEKKNGIELN
;
A
#
# COMPACT_ATOMS: atom_id res chain seq x y z
N MET A 1 16.94 4.47 6.33
CA MET A 1 17.88 3.70 5.48
C MET A 1 17.96 2.28 6.02
N ASN A 2 17.35 1.30 5.34
CA ASN A 2 17.29 -0.08 5.81
C ASN A 2 17.74 -1.02 4.67
N THR A 3 19.06 -1.15 4.48
CA THR A 3 19.68 -1.96 3.41
C THR A 3 20.39 -3.20 3.96
N LYS A 4 19.95 -3.72 5.12
CA LYS A 4 20.51 -4.93 5.73
C LYS A 4 19.59 -6.12 5.45
N ASN A 5 20.10 -7.14 4.75
CA ASN A 5 19.55 -8.49 4.49
C ASN A 5 18.77 -8.79 3.19
N GLN A 6 18.96 -8.06 2.09
CA GLN A 6 18.48 -8.59 0.80
C GLN A 6 19.49 -9.58 0.21
N ARG A 7 19.12 -10.86 0.20
CA ARG A 7 19.95 -11.96 -0.35
C ARG A 7 20.03 -11.83 -1.88
N ILE A 8 21.22 -11.52 -2.38
CA ILE A 8 21.53 -11.51 -3.82
C ILE A 8 21.41 -12.94 -4.35
N PRO A 9 20.70 -13.18 -5.48
CA PRO A 9 20.60 -14.50 -6.07
C PRO A 9 21.98 -15.06 -6.46
N LYS A 10 22.20 -16.37 -6.26
CA LYS A 10 23.48 -17.04 -6.53
C LYS A 10 24.02 -16.79 -7.94
N PHE A 11 23.14 -16.76 -8.95
CA PHE A 11 23.55 -16.46 -10.33
C PHE A 11 24.11 -15.04 -10.46
N VAL A 12 23.43 -14.05 -9.85
CA VAL A 12 23.83 -12.64 -9.89
C VAL A 12 25.16 -12.43 -9.15
N SER A 13 25.36 -13.08 -8.00
CA SER A 13 26.64 -13.06 -7.27
C SER A 13 27.79 -13.55 -8.15
N LYS A 14 27.63 -14.72 -8.79
CA LYS A 14 28.63 -15.29 -9.68
C LYS A 14 28.89 -14.43 -10.91
N LEU A 15 27.85 -13.79 -11.46
CA LEU A 15 28.01 -12.88 -12.58
C LEU A 15 28.85 -11.66 -12.20
N ILE A 16 28.67 -11.11 -11.00
CA ILE A 16 29.51 -10.02 -10.47
C ILE A 16 30.96 -10.49 -10.32
N GLU A 17 31.18 -11.67 -9.72
CA GLU A 17 32.53 -12.23 -9.56
C GLU A 17 33.25 -12.42 -10.91
N ILE A 18 32.54 -12.90 -11.93
CA ILE A 18 33.07 -13.03 -13.30
C ILE A 18 33.47 -11.67 -13.88
N LEU A 19 32.62 -10.66 -13.72
CA LEU A 19 32.82 -9.32 -14.30
C LEU A 19 33.85 -8.47 -13.55
N ASP A 20 34.03 -8.71 -12.24
CA ASP A 20 35.04 -8.05 -11.41
C ASP A 20 36.44 -8.68 -11.60
N ASN A 21 36.54 -9.86 -12.24
CA ASN A 21 37.82 -10.52 -12.51
C ASN A 21 38.53 -9.95 -13.75
N GLN A 22 39.65 -9.25 -13.52
CA GLN A 22 40.45 -8.61 -14.57
C GLN A 22 40.99 -9.60 -15.62
N SER A 23 41.28 -10.85 -15.24
CA SER A 23 41.78 -11.86 -16.19
C SER A 23 40.74 -12.28 -17.23
N TYR A 24 39.47 -11.94 -17.04
CA TYR A 24 38.38 -12.25 -17.96
C TYR A 24 37.93 -11.08 -18.83
N THR A 25 38.53 -9.90 -18.68
CA THR A 25 38.07 -8.66 -19.34
C THR A 25 38.04 -8.77 -20.88
N GLU A 26 39.00 -9.49 -21.48
CA GLU A 26 39.03 -9.75 -22.93
C GLU A 26 37.96 -10.74 -23.42
N ILE A 27 37.35 -11.51 -22.51
CA ILE A 27 36.36 -12.54 -22.81
C ILE A 27 34.94 -12.02 -22.54
N ILE A 28 34.76 -11.39 -21.38
CA ILE A 28 33.49 -10.81 -20.92
C ILE A 28 33.78 -9.56 -20.11
N SER A 29 33.08 -8.46 -20.41
CA SER A 29 33.24 -7.20 -19.68
C SER A 29 31.93 -6.42 -19.62
N PHE A 30 31.94 -5.36 -18.81
CA PHE A 30 30.99 -4.29 -19.01
C PHE A 30 31.30 -3.52 -20.30
N ASP A 31 30.29 -2.84 -20.86
CA ASP A 31 30.46 -1.81 -21.87
C ASP A 31 31.13 -0.56 -21.27
N GLU A 32 31.46 0.42 -22.12
CA GLU A 32 32.14 1.65 -21.70
C GLU A 32 31.33 2.44 -20.66
N LYS A 33 30.00 2.37 -20.73
CA LYS A 33 29.08 3.05 -19.80
C LYS A 33 28.91 2.30 -18.48
N GLY A 34 29.25 1.01 -18.43
CA GLY A 34 29.05 0.18 -17.26
C GLY A 34 27.60 -0.29 -17.06
N ASP A 35 26.74 -0.20 -18.09
CA ASP A 35 25.31 -0.54 -18.03
C ASP A 35 24.93 -1.71 -18.96
N GLY A 36 25.87 -2.22 -19.74
CA GLY A 36 25.75 -3.42 -20.55
C GLY A 36 26.85 -4.44 -20.27
N ILE A 37 26.53 -5.73 -20.41
CA ILE A 37 27.50 -6.82 -20.37
C ILE A 37 27.72 -7.34 -21.78
N ILE A 38 28.98 -7.39 -22.21
CA ILE A 38 29.39 -7.84 -23.53
C ILE A 38 30.20 -9.12 -23.38
N ILE A 39 29.88 -10.14 -24.18
CA ILE A 39 30.68 -11.35 -24.33
C ILE A 39 31.45 -11.21 -25.65
N HIS A 40 32.76 -11.00 -25.58
CA HIS A 40 33.62 -10.75 -26.74
C HIS A 40 34.05 -12.06 -27.41
N GLN A 41 34.35 -13.09 -26.61
CA GLN A 41 34.91 -14.36 -27.09
C GLN A 41 34.07 -15.53 -26.57
N GLN A 42 33.03 -15.91 -27.31
CA GLN A 42 32.04 -16.90 -26.85
C GLN A 42 32.67 -18.27 -26.50
N GLU A 43 33.52 -18.83 -27.36
CA GLU A 43 34.14 -20.14 -27.12
C GLU A 43 34.99 -20.17 -25.84
N LEU A 44 35.76 -19.09 -25.60
CA LEU A 44 36.55 -18.96 -24.38
C LEU A 44 35.68 -18.70 -23.16
N PHE A 45 34.56 -17.99 -23.30
CA PHE A 45 33.58 -17.82 -22.24
C PHE A 45 32.99 -19.17 -21.81
N GLU A 46 32.58 -20.00 -22.77
CA GLU A 46 32.04 -21.34 -22.51
C GLU A 46 33.07 -22.25 -21.83
N ASN A 47 34.27 -22.36 -22.39
CA ASN A 47 35.24 -23.35 -21.95
C ASN A 47 36.11 -22.92 -20.76
N LYS A 48 36.36 -21.62 -20.59
CA LYS A 48 37.23 -21.12 -19.49
C LYS A 48 36.45 -20.49 -18.34
N ILE A 49 35.27 -19.92 -18.57
CA ILE A 49 34.54 -19.19 -17.54
C ILE A 49 33.34 -19.99 -17.07
N LEU A 50 32.47 -20.45 -17.97
CA LEU A 50 31.24 -21.14 -17.55
C LEU A 50 31.51 -22.43 -16.77
N LEU A 51 32.51 -23.23 -17.13
CA LEU A 51 32.90 -24.43 -16.37
C LEU A 51 33.40 -24.14 -14.95
N ASN A 52 34.02 -22.98 -14.73
CA ASN A 52 34.56 -22.60 -13.42
C ASN A 52 33.46 -22.08 -12.47
N TYR A 53 32.42 -21.46 -13.00
CA TYR A 53 31.36 -20.84 -12.21
C TYR A 53 30.05 -21.64 -12.19
N PHE A 54 29.78 -22.46 -13.20
CA PHE A 54 28.51 -23.17 -13.37
C PHE A 54 28.75 -24.65 -13.68
N LYS A 55 27.71 -25.47 -13.51
CA LYS A 55 27.77 -26.92 -13.77
C LYS A 55 27.62 -27.28 -15.26
N HIS A 56 27.79 -26.30 -16.16
CA HIS A 56 27.63 -26.43 -17.60
C HIS A 56 28.49 -25.37 -18.29
N ASN A 57 28.91 -25.63 -19.53
CA ASN A 57 29.64 -24.68 -20.37
C ASN A 57 28.80 -24.03 -21.47
N HIS A 58 27.53 -24.41 -21.65
CA HIS A 58 26.72 -23.92 -22.77
C HIS A 58 26.23 -22.47 -22.58
N ILE A 59 26.46 -21.61 -23.57
CA ILE A 59 26.00 -20.21 -23.59
C ILE A 59 24.48 -20.08 -23.50
N ASP A 60 23.74 -21.06 -24.02
CA ASP A 60 22.27 -21.03 -23.99
C ASP A 60 21.74 -21.13 -22.56
N SER A 61 22.40 -21.94 -21.73
CA SER A 61 22.05 -22.05 -20.31
C SER A 61 22.34 -20.75 -19.57
N PHE A 62 23.46 -20.10 -19.89
CA PHE A 62 23.79 -18.76 -19.37
C PHE A 62 22.76 -17.72 -19.84
N THR A 63 22.45 -17.68 -21.13
CA THR A 63 21.46 -16.76 -21.73
C THR A 63 20.08 -16.95 -21.12
N ARG A 64 19.67 -18.18 -20.85
CA ARG A 64 18.42 -18.47 -20.14
C ARG A 64 18.43 -17.90 -18.72
N GLN A 65 19.56 -17.99 -18.00
CA GLN A 65 19.68 -17.33 -16.69
C GLN A 65 19.60 -15.81 -16.83
N MET A 66 20.33 -15.20 -17.75
CA MET A 66 20.24 -13.75 -18.05
C MET A 66 18.77 -13.32 -18.26
N ASN A 67 18.03 -14.05 -19.10
CA ASN A 67 16.61 -13.78 -19.37
C ASN A 67 15.72 -13.94 -18.12
N ASN A 68 15.99 -14.95 -17.29
CA ASN A 68 15.27 -15.20 -16.03
C ASN A 68 15.41 -14.05 -15.03
N TYR A 69 16.56 -13.37 -15.02
CA TYR A 69 16.87 -12.23 -14.15
C TYR A 69 16.64 -10.87 -14.81
N GLY A 70 15.86 -10.81 -15.90
CA GLY A 70 15.44 -9.54 -16.48
C GLY A 70 16.44 -8.88 -17.42
N PHE A 71 17.58 -9.51 -17.70
CA PHE A 71 18.49 -9.00 -18.72
C PHE A 71 17.85 -9.12 -20.11
N LYS A 72 18.03 -8.08 -20.93
CA LYS A 72 17.63 -8.05 -22.33
C LYS A 72 18.86 -8.08 -23.20
N ARG A 73 18.87 -8.96 -24.20
CA ARG A 73 19.90 -8.95 -25.25
C ARG A 73 19.55 -7.86 -26.27
N VAL A 74 20.40 -6.86 -26.38
CA VAL A 74 20.25 -5.72 -27.31
C VAL A 74 21.49 -5.63 -28.19
N LYS A 75 21.37 -4.97 -29.34
CA LYS A 75 22.49 -4.71 -30.24
C LYS A 75 22.96 -3.28 -30.01
N ASN A 76 24.24 -3.10 -29.70
CA ASN A 76 24.81 -1.79 -29.46
C ASN A 76 25.13 -1.05 -30.78
N GLN A 77 25.59 0.20 -30.67
CA GLN A 77 25.90 1.05 -31.83
C GLN A 77 26.99 0.46 -32.74
N GLN A 78 27.89 -0.36 -32.20
CA GLN A 78 28.94 -1.06 -32.94
C GLN A 78 28.48 -2.40 -33.51
N GLY A 79 27.19 -2.73 -33.37
CA GLY A 79 26.60 -3.97 -33.85
C GLY A 79 26.89 -5.21 -32.99
N LYS A 80 27.55 -5.05 -31.83
CA LYS A 80 27.79 -6.15 -30.88
C LYS A 80 26.55 -6.40 -30.02
N TYR A 81 26.33 -7.65 -29.63
CA TYR A 81 25.27 -7.99 -28.69
C TYR A 81 25.72 -7.75 -27.25
N GLU A 82 24.86 -7.11 -26.48
CA GLU A 82 25.07 -6.83 -25.06
C GLU A 82 23.82 -7.20 -24.25
N PHE A 83 24.02 -7.56 -22.99
CA PHE A 83 22.95 -7.82 -22.05
C PHE A 83 22.77 -6.65 -21.09
N LYS A 84 21.58 -6.07 -21.05
CA LYS A 84 21.26 -4.92 -20.17
C LYS A 84 20.20 -5.26 -19.15
N ASN A 85 20.41 -4.78 -17.93
CA ASN A 85 19.41 -4.74 -16.87
C ASN A 85 19.56 -3.39 -16.12
N PRO A 86 18.50 -2.57 -16.00
CA PRO A 86 18.57 -1.27 -15.33
C PRO A 86 19.12 -1.31 -13.90
N PHE A 87 18.94 -2.44 -13.20
CA PHE A 87 19.37 -2.63 -11.81
C PHE A 87 20.75 -3.28 -11.68
N PHE A 88 21.40 -3.62 -12.80
CA PHE A 88 22.73 -4.22 -12.84
C PHE A 88 23.71 -3.28 -13.54
N GLN A 89 24.39 -2.45 -12.76
CA GLN A 89 25.34 -1.44 -13.25
C GLN A 89 26.66 -1.54 -12.50
N LYS A 90 27.79 -1.41 -13.22
CA LYS A 90 29.15 -1.44 -12.65
C LYS A 90 29.34 -0.41 -11.54
N ASN A 91 28.88 0.82 -11.79
CA ASN A 91 29.11 1.98 -10.93
C ASN A 91 28.02 2.18 -9.86
N ASN A 92 26.95 1.38 -9.88
CA ASN A 92 25.83 1.50 -8.96
C ASN A 92 25.40 0.14 -8.40
N LYS A 93 26.19 -0.37 -7.44
CA LYS A 93 25.94 -1.66 -6.79
C LYS A 93 24.73 -1.65 -5.84
N ASN A 94 24.19 -0.46 -5.50
CA ASN A 94 23.06 -0.33 -4.56
C ASN A 94 21.76 -0.95 -5.11
N MET A 95 21.60 -1.05 -6.42
CA MET A 95 20.39 -1.58 -7.06
C MET A 95 20.45 -3.09 -7.34
N ILE A 96 21.60 -3.75 -7.11
CA ILE A 96 21.79 -5.18 -7.44
C ILE A 96 20.76 -6.09 -6.76
N HIS A 97 20.30 -5.72 -5.57
CA HIS A 97 19.28 -6.47 -4.84
C HIS A 97 17.91 -6.53 -5.55
N LEU A 98 17.66 -5.61 -6.49
CA LEU A 98 16.45 -5.57 -7.32
C LEU A 98 16.53 -6.52 -8.52
N VAL A 99 17.72 -7.07 -8.82
CA VAL A 99 17.90 -8.09 -9.87
C VAL A 99 17.37 -9.42 -9.36
N MET A 100 16.06 -9.63 -9.51
CA MET A 100 15.36 -10.83 -9.07
C MET A 100 14.85 -11.67 -10.24
N LYS A 101 14.51 -12.94 -9.96
CA LYS A 101 13.97 -13.84 -10.97
C LYS A 101 12.54 -13.40 -11.33
N LYS A 102 12.20 -13.24 -12.61
CA LYS A 102 10.86 -12.80 -13.07
C LYS A 102 9.68 -13.59 -12.46
N LYS A 103 9.87 -14.89 -12.19
CA LYS A 103 8.86 -15.72 -11.52
C LYS A 103 8.59 -15.26 -10.09
N GLN A 104 9.62 -14.85 -9.36
CA GLN A 104 9.51 -14.30 -8.00
C GLN A 104 8.86 -12.92 -8.04
N GLU A 105 9.20 -12.09 -9.03
CA GLU A 105 8.57 -10.78 -9.24
C GLU A 105 7.05 -10.89 -9.46
N LYS A 106 6.61 -11.81 -10.34
CA LYS A 106 5.16 -12.06 -10.54
C LYS A 106 4.45 -12.52 -9.27
N ILE A 107 5.06 -13.43 -8.50
CA ILE A 107 4.49 -13.92 -7.24
C ILE A 107 4.37 -12.77 -6.23
N GLN A 108 5.39 -11.92 -6.15
CA GLN A 108 5.40 -10.77 -5.26
C GLN A 108 4.31 -9.76 -5.64
N ILE A 109 4.17 -9.43 -6.93
CA ILE A 109 3.10 -8.55 -7.43
C ILE A 109 1.73 -9.12 -7.11
N ILE A 110 1.50 -10.41 -7.35
CA ILE A 110 0.22 -11.06 -7.04
C ILE A 110 -0.06 -11.00 -5.54
N SER A 111 0.94 -11.28 -4.69
CA SER A 111 0.78 -11.22 -3.24
C SER A 111 0.45 -9.81 -2.73
N GLN A 112 1.10 -8.78 -3.29
CA GLN A 112 0.83 -7.38 -2.95
C GLN A 112 -0.57 -6.96 -3.42
N PHE A 113 -0.97 -7.37 -4.62
CA PHE A 113 -2.31 -7.10 -5.13
C PHE A 113 -3.39 -7.73 -4.26
N LEU A 114 -3.20 -8.98 -3.83
CA LEU A 114 -4.14 -9.67 -2.96
C LEU A 114 -4.26 -8.98 -1.59
N ALA A 115 -3.14 -8.55 -1.00
CA ALA A 115 -3.13 -7.82 0.26
C ALA A 115 -3.86 -6.47 0.15
N LEU A 116 -3.57 -5.70 -0.91
CA LEU A 116 -4.25 -4.43 -1.16
C LEU A 116 -5.75 -4.62 -1.39
N LYS A 117 -6.13 -5.68 -2.10
CA LYS A 117 -7.54 -6.02 -2.33
C LYS A 117 -8.25 -6.37 -1.02
N SER A 118 -7.61 -7.09 -0.10
CA SER A 118 -8.19 -7.36 1.22
C SER A 118 -8.35 -6.10 2.06
N GLU A 119 -7.36 -5.20 2.05
CA GLU A 119 -7.45 -3.91 2.75
C GLU A 119 -8.59 -3.04 2.21
N LEU A 120 -8.75 -2.96 0.88
CA LEU A 120 -9.86 -2.22 0.27
C LEU A 120 -11.22 -2.79 0.66
N ASN A 121 -11.35 -4.11 0.70
CA ASN A 121 -12.60 -4.75 1.12
C ASN A 121 -12.91 -4.46 2.60
N GLN A 122 -11.89 -4.49 3.47
CA GLN A 122 -12.05 -4.15 4.88
C GLN A 122 -12.49 -2.69 5.04
N PHE A 123 -11.86 -1.77 4.32
CA PHE A 123 -12.22 -0.35 4.38
C PHE A 123 -13.65 -0.09 3.89
N SER A 124 -14.09 -0.80 2.84
CA SER A 124 -15.47 -0.74 2.37
C SER A 124 -16.46 -1.17 3.46
N GLN A 125 -16.15 -2.25 4.19
CA GLN A 125 -17.01 -2.73 5.27
C GLN A 125 -17.05 -1.74 6.44
N GLU A 126 -15.92 -1.11 6.78
CA GLU A 126 -15.85 -0.07 7.81
C GLU A 126 -16.67 1.17 7.42
N LEU A 127 -16.64 1.58 6.15
CA LEU A 127 -17.48 2.67 5.64
C LEU A 127 -18.98 2.36 5.74
N ASP A 128 -19.39 1.14 5.41
CA ASP A 128 -20.79 0.72 5.52
C ASP A 128 -21.26 0.73 6.98
N GLN A 129 -20.43 0.23 7.89
CA GLN A 129 -20.71 0.26 9.33
C GLN A 129 -20.78 1.69 9.87
N PHE A 130 -19.87 2.56 9.45
CA PHE A 130 -19.87 3.97 9.84
C PHE A 130 -21.14 4.68 9.37
N ASN A 131 -21.53 4.48 8.11
CA ASN A 131 -22.75 5.06 7.55
C ASN A 131 -24.00 4.59 8.30
N PHE A 132 -24.06 3.31 8.65
CA PHE A 132 -25.14 2.75 9.47
C PHE A 132 -25.20 3.41 10.86
N PHE A 133 -24.05 3.55 11.54
CA PHE A 133 -23.98 4.19 12.85
C PHE A 133 -24.36 5.68 12.79
N ALA A 134 -23.86 6.41 11.80
CA ALA A 134 -24.17 7.82 11.60
C ALA A 134 -25.69 8.04 11.42
N SER A 135 -26.33 7.20 10.61
CA SER A 135 -27.77 7.25 10.37
C SER A 135 -28.57 6.95 11.64
N SER A 136 -28.16 5.92 12.39
CA SER A 136 -28.79 5.54 13.66
C SER A 136 -28.66 6.64 14.72
N TYR A 137 -27.48 7.24 14.83
CA TYR A 137 -27.23 8.36 15.75
C TYR A 137 -28.08 9.59 15.39
N GLN A 138 -28.17 9.95 14.11
CA GLN A 138 -29.04 11.03 13.65
C GLN A 138 -30.51 10.80 14.01
N GLN A 139 -31.00 9.57 13.83
CA GLN A 139 -32.36 9.21 14.22
C GLN A 139 -32.59 9.30 15.73
N SER A 140 -31.63 8.86 16.54
CA SER A 140 -31.74 9.00 18.00
C SER A 140 -31.81 10.48 18.42
N GLN A 141 -31.03 11.35 17.77
CA GLN A 141 -31.03 12.78 18.04
C GLN A 141 -32.35 13.47 17.65
N SER A 142 -32.97 13.08 16.53
CA SER A 142 -34.29 13.62 16.15
C SER A 142 -35.36 13.23 17.15
N ILE A 143 -35.38 11.96 17.59
CA ILE A 143 -36.32 11.45 18.60
C ILE A 143 -36.13 12.19 19.94
N LEU A 144 -34.89 12.40 20.39
CA LEU A 144 -34.62 13.11 21.63
C LEU A 144 -35.11 14.57 21.56
N THR A 145 -34.87 15.23 20.43
CA THR A 145 -35.31 16.62 20.20
C THR A 145 -36.83 16.72 20.23
N GLU A 146 -37.54 15.79 19.59
CA GLU A 146 -38.99 15.73 19.61
C GLU A 146 -39.54 15.50 21.03
N SER A 147 -38.95 14.57 21.78
CA SER A 147 -39.31 14.31 23.18
C SER A 147 -39.10 15.54 24.08
N GLN A 148 -37.99 16.27 23.90
CA GLN A 148 -37.71 17.49 24.66
C GLN A 148 -38.72 18.59 24.34
N ASN A 149 -39.06 18.77 23.06
CA ASN A 149 -40.08 19.74 22.64
C ASN A 149 -41.44 19.41 23.24
N LYS A 150 -41.83 18.13 23.24
CA LYS A 150 -43.08 17.67 23.87
C LYS A 150 -43.11 17.97 25.38
N ALA A 151 -42.05 17.60 26.10
CA ALA A 151 -41.95 17.87 27.54
C ALA A 151 -42.00 19.38 27.86
N LYS A 152 -41.38 20.21 27.01
CA LYS A 152 -41.43 21.67 27.14
C LYS A 152 -42.85 22.22 26.95
N LEU A 153 -43.61 21.70 26.00
CA LEU A 153 -45.01 22.09 25.78
C LEU A 153 -45.91 21.69 26.96
N GLU A 154 -45.73 20.48 27.49
CA GLU A 154 -46.46 20.02 28.69
C GLU A 154 -46.15 20.90 29.91
N MET A 155 -44.87 21.23 30.13
CA MET A 155 -44.43 22.16 31.18
C MET A 155 -45.10 23.54 31.06
N ILE A 156 -45.15 24.10 29.84
CA ILE A 156 -45.82 25.40 29.60
C ILE A 156 -47.30 25.30 29.95
N SER A 157 -47.99 24.24 29.52
CA SER A 157 -49.41 24.04 29.81
C SER A 157 -49.68 23.92 31.31
N ILE A 158 -48.85 23.18 32.05
CA ILE A 158 -48.96 23.06 33.51
C ILE A 158 -48.74 24.43 34.18
N SER A 159 -47.73 25.19 33.76
CA SER A 159 -47.45 26.51 34.31
C SER A 159 -48.60 27.50 34.11
N GLN A 160 -49.30 27.42 32.97
CA GLN A 160 -50.48 28.24 32.69
C GLN A 160 -51.64 27.89 33.62
N LYS A 161 -51.97 26.60 33.79
CA LYS A 161 -53.02 26.14 34.72
C LYS A 161 -52.73 26.53 36.16
N ASN A 162 -51.46 26.47 36.58
CA ASN A 162 -51.07 26.90 37.91
C ASN A 162 -51.28 28.41 38.10
N LEU A 163 -50.96 29.23 37.10
CA LEU A 163 -51.20 30.67 37.15
C LEU A 163 -52.70 31.00 37.26
N GLU A 164 -53.54 30.32 36.46
CA GLU A 164 -55.01 30.47 36.52
C GLU A 164 -55.54 30.10 37.92
N MET A 165 -55.03 29.02 38.50
CA MET A 165 -55.41 28.59 39.86
C MET A 165 -55.02 29.62 40.92
N GLU A 166 -53.81 30.18 40.86
CA GLU A 166 -53.35 31.24 41.77
C GLU A 166 -54.22 32.50 41.68
N GLN A 167 -54.64 32.87 40.46
CA GLN A 167 -55.56 33.99 40.24
C GLN A 167 -56.93 33.72 40.85
N MET A 168 -57.49 32.52 40.65
CA MET A 168 -58.77 32.13 41.25
C MET A 168 -58.72 32.12 42.78
N LEU A 169 -57.66 31.58 43.38
CA LEU A 169 -57.48 31.57 44.84
C LEU A 169 -57.41 33.00 45.39
N SER A 170 -56.66 33.88 44.72
CA SER A 170 -56.57 35.29 45.09
C SER A 170 -57.94 35.97 45.09
N TYR A 171 -58.76 35.68 44.08
CA TYR A 171 -60.13 36.19 43.97
C TYR A 171 -61.05 35.66 45.08
N LEU A 172 -61.04 34.35 45.35
CA LEU A 172 -61.85 33.75 46.43
C LEU A 172 -61.46 34.28 47.81
N ILE A 173 -60.16 34.51 48.05
CA ILE A 173 -59.67 35.13 49.29
C ILE A 173 -60.20 36.57 49.41
N TYR A 174 -60.24 37.32 48.31
CA TYR A 174 -60.78 38.67 48.26
C TYR A 174 -62.29 38.70 48.56
N GLU A 175 -63.09 37.85 47.92
CA GLU A 175 -64.53 37.75 48.16
C GLU A 175 -64.83 37.43 49.64
N LYS A 176 -64.13 36.43 50.19
CA LYS A 176 -64.28 36.01 51.60
C LYS A 176 -63.95 37.13 52.59
N LYS A 177 -62.98 38.00 52.28
CA LYS A 177 -62.61 39.14 53.14
C LYS A 177 -63.62 40.29 53.11
N ASN A 178 -64.33 40.46 51.99
CA ASN A 178 -65.24 41.60 51.79
C ASN A 178 -66.73 41.26 52.01
N GLY A 179 -67.05 40.05 52.46
CA GLY A 179 -68.42 39.67 52.83
C GLY A 179 -69.39 39.61 51.66
N ILE A 180 -68.88 39.37 50.44
CA ILE A 180 -69.72 39.19 49.25
C ILE A 180 -70.16 37.71 49.24
N GLU A 181 -71.32 37.42 49.84
CA GLU A 181 -71.98 36.12 49.66
C GLU A 181 -72.70 36.12 48.30
N LEU A 182 -72.36 35.16 47.44
CA LEU A 182 -73.13 34.86 46.24
C LEU A 182 -74.43 34.17 46.67
N ASN A 183 -75.58 34.77 46.35
CA ASN A 183 -76.88 34.07 46.32
C ASN A 183 -76.88 32.98 45.25
#